data_AF-A0A0B2RG21-F1
#
_entry.id   AF-A0A0B2RG21-F1
#
_cell.length_a   1.000
_cell.length_b   1.000
_cell.length_c   1.000
_cell.angle_alpha   90.00
_cell.angle_beta   90.00
_cell.angle_gamma   90.00
#
_symmetry.space_group_name_H-M   'P 1'
#
loop_
_entity.id
_entity.type
_entity.pdbx_description
1 polymer ?
#
loop_
_entity_poly.entity_id
_entity_poly.type
_entity_poly.pdbx_seq_one_letter_code
_entity_poly.pdbx_strand_id
1 'polypeptide(L)'
;MRNSSFWFTCTHVVLFSATLLCLQPKSTASALGNDTDQLSSLRFKEAVENNPFNVLASWNSSTHFCKWHGVTCSLKHQRVTALNLQGYALRGLITPEIGNLTFLRYVNLQSNNFYSEIPHEIVSLPWFWQ
;
A
#
# COMPACT_ATOMS: atom_id res chain seq x y z
N MET A 1 60.08 -5.88 39.32
CA MET A 1 60.17 -5.49 37.89
C MET A 1 59.47 -6.55 37.05
N ARG A 2 58.68 -6.10 36.05
CA ARG A 2 57.95 -6.88 35.01
C ARG A 2 56.68 -7.60 35.52
N ASN A 3 55.58 -6.87 35.73
CA ASN A 3 54.61 -6.29 34.77
C ASN A 3 53.60 -7.34 34.27
N SER A 4 52.48 -7.42 34.98
CA SER A 4 51.31 -8.25 34.72
C SER A 4 50.41 -7.51 33.73
N SER A 5 50.59 -7.79 32.44
CA SER A 5 49.91 -7.06 31.35
C SER A 5 49.30 -8.01 30.34
N PHE A 6 48.57 -9.05 30.78
CA PHE A 6 47.89 -9.95 29.83
C PHE A 6 46.47 -10.37 30.19
N TRP A 7 45.92 -9.90 31.31
CA TRP A 7 44.57 -10.32 31.76
C TRP A 7 43.48 -9.24 31.70
N PHE A 8 43.80 -8.00 31.31
CA PHE A 8 42.83 -6.88 31.33
C PHE A 8 42.34 -6.41 29.96
N THR A 9 42.83 -6.97 28.86
CA THR A 9 42.40 -6.54 27.51
C THR A 9 41.26 -7.38 26.92
N CYS A 10 40.89 -8.51 27.52
CA CYS A 10 39.84 -9.37 26.98
C CYS A 10 38.44 -9.11 27.59
N THR A 11 38.36 -8.58 28.81
CA THR A 11 37.08 -8.35 29.51
C THR A 11 36.38 -7.06 29.08
N HIS A 12 37.10 -6.03 28.63
CA HIS A 12 36.51 -4.77 28.17
C HIS A 12 35.96 -4.80 26.74
N VAL A 13 36.44 -5.71 25.88
CA VAL A 13 35.96 -5.82 24.49
C VAL A 13 34.59 -6.49 24.42
N VAL A 14 34.26 -7.38 25.36
CA VAL A 14 32.97 -8.10 25.39
C VAL A 14 31.82 -7.24 25.95
N LEU A 15 32.13 -6.27 26.82
CA LEU A 15 31.11 -5.37 27.40
C LEU A 15 30.66 -4.26 26.43
N PHE A 16 31.48 -3.89 25.45
CA PHE A 16 31.11 -2.89 24.44
C PHE A 16 30.36 -3.50 23.24
N SER A 17 30.48 -4.81 23.00
CA SER A 17 29.73 -5.51 21.95
C SER A 17 28.32 -5.93 22.40
N ALA A 18 28.09 -6.09 23.71
CA ALA A 18 26.79 -6.49 24.26
C ALA A 18 25.75 -5.35 24.34
N THR A 19 26.15 -4.08 24.25
CA THR A 19 25.23 -2.93 24.31
C THR A 19 24.74 -2.47 22.92
N LEU A 20 25.34 -2.96 21.84
CA LEU A 20 24.95 -2.62 20.46
C LEU A 20 23.86 -3.53 19.87
N LEU A 21 23.45 -4.60 20.58
CA LEU A 21 22.43 -5.53 20.07
C LEU A 21 20.97 -5.11 20.31
N CYS A 22 20.71 -3.98 20.98
CA CYS A 22 19.34 -3.57 21.32
C CYS A 22 18.81 -2.32 20.60
N LEU A 23 19.58 -1.70 19.70
CA LEU A 23 19.02 -0.78 18.72
C LEU A 23 18.69 -1.52 17.43
N GLN A 24 17.87 -2.56 17.54
CA GLN A 24 17.08 -2.94 16.37
C GLN A 24 15.99 -1.87 16.24
N PRO A 25 15.83 -1.23 15.06
CA PRO A 25 14.59 -0.52 14.81
C PRO A 25 13.48 -1.53 15.06
N LYS A 26 12.54 -1.20 15.96
CA LYS A 26 11.27 -1.89 16.02
C LYS A 26 10.64 -1.67 14.66
N SER A 27 10.84 -2.60 13.74
CA SER A 27 10.01 -2.71 12.54
C SER A 27 8.61 -2.96 13.05
N THR A 28 7.84 -1.89 13.21
CA THR A 28 6.39 -1.99 13.30
C THR A 28 5.99 -2.71 12.02
N ALA A 29 5.60 -3.98 12.13
CA ALA A 29 4.94 -4.69 11.04
C ALA A 29 3.56 -4.04 10.84
N SER A 30 3.58 -2.86 10.21
CA SER A 30 2.43 -2.04 9.85
C SER A 30 2.96 -1.07 8.81
N ALA A 31 2.87 -1.41 7.51
CA ALA A 31 2.90 -0.44 6.40
C ALA A 31 3.02 -1.06 5.01
N LEU A 32 3.72 -2.18 4.79
CA LEU A 32 4.07 -2.57 3.39
C LEU A 32 2.84 -2.75 2.47
N GLY A 33 1.79 -3.40 2.97
CA GLY A 33 0.53 -3.55 2.22
C GLY A 33 -0.29 -2.27 2.11
N ASN A 34 -0.20 -1.38 3.10
CA ASN A 34 -1.00 -0.14 3.16
C ASN A 34 -0.43 0.92 2.20
N ASP A 35 0.90 1.06 2.18
CA ASP A 35 1.61 1.94 1.26
C ASP A 35 1.41 1.47 -0.19
N THR A 36 1.37 0.15 -0.40
CA THR A 36 1.10 -0.44 -1.72
C THR A 36 -0.32 -0.13 -2.18
N ASP A 37 -1.33 -0.27 -1.32
CA ASP A 37 -2.72 0.02 -1.69
C ASP A 37 -2.92 1.51 -2.00
N GLN A 38 -2.34 2.38 -1.19
CA GLN A 38 -2.37 3.83 -1.40
C GLN A 38 -1.71 4.20 -2.74
N LEU A 39 -0.48 3.73 -2.97
CA LEU A 39 0.26 4.00 -4.20
C LEU A 39 -0.48 3.48 -5.43
N SER A 40 -0.96 2.25 -5.39
CA SER A 40 -1.68 1.62 -6.51
C SER A 40 -2.96 2.38 -6.86
N SER A 41 -3.69 2.84 -5.85
CA SER A 41 -4.89 3.66 -6.03
C SER A 41 -4.55 5.05 -6.60
N LEU A 42 -3.43 5.66 -6.20
CA LEU A 42 -2.97 6.92 -6.79
C LEU A 42 -2.53 6.76 -8.25
N ARG A 43 -1.87 5.65 -8.61
CA ARG A 43 -1.54 5.33 -10.01
C ARG A 43 -2.79 5.19 -10.88
N PHE A 44 -3.82 4.52 -10.37
CA PHE A 44 -5.11 4.48 -11.04
C PHE A 44 -5.69 5.89 -11.23
N LYS A 45 -5.67 6.74 -10.20
CA LYS A 45 -6.13 8.13 -10.30
C LYS A 45 -5.37 8.93 -11.36
N GLU A 46 -4.05 8.79 -11.45
CA GLU A 46 -3.22 9.50 -12.43
C GLU A 46 -3.61 9.17 -13.88
N ALA A 47 -4.13 7.97 -14.13
CA ALA A 47 -4.60 7.55 -15.45
C ALA A 47 -6.05 7.97 -15.77
N VAL A 48 -6.75 8.61 -14.83
CA VAL A 48 -8.07 9.21 -15.06
C VAL A 48 -7.88 10.60 -15.63
N GLU A 49 -8.00 10.72 -16.95
CA GLU A 49 -7.82 11.96 -17.71
C GLU A 49 -8.94 12.98 -17.47
N ASN A 50 -10.19 12.52 -17.32
CA ASN A 50 -11.35 13.39 -17.08
C ASN A 50 -12.15 12.90 -15.87
N ASN A 51 -12.39 13.82 -14.94
CA ASN A 51 -13.14 13.62 -13.69
C ASN A 51 -14.06 14.83 -13.46
N PRO A 52 -15.17 14.96 -14.22
CA PRO A 52 -15.98 16.18 -14.26
C PRO A 52 -16.68 16.50 -12.94
N PHE A 53 -16.98 15.48 -12.12
CA PHE A 53 -17.62 15.64 -10.81
C PHE A 53 -16.61 15.74 -9.66
N ASN A 54 -15.30 15.76 -9.95
CA ASN A 54 -14.23 15.82 -8.97
C ASN A 54 -14.31 14.74 -7.87
N VAL A 55 -14.83 13.54 -8.18
CA VAL A 55 -15.06 12.49 -7.18
C VAL A 55 -13.77 11.90 -6.60
N LEU A 56 -12.67 11.97 -7.35
CA LEU A 56 -11.33 11.56 -6.89
C LEU A 56 -10.58 12.66 -6.11
N ALA A 57 -11.26 13.73 -5.67
CA ALA A 57 -10.62 14.81 -4.90
C ALA A 57 -10.00 14.31 -3.58
N SER A 58 -10.69 13.39 -2.89
CA SER A 58 -10.23 12.83 -1.62
C SER A 58 -9.00 11.93 -1.78
N TRP A 59 -8.75 11.41 -2.99
CA TRP A 59 -7.65 10.48 -3.29
C TRP A 59 -6.32 11.23 -3.29
N ASN A 60 -5.79 11.48 -2.09
CA ASN A 60 -4.57 12.26 -1.86
C ASN A 60 -3.84 11.78 -0.60
N SER A 61 -2.56 12.14 -0.47
CA SER A 61 -1.70 11.72 0.64
C SER A 61 -2.03 12.38 1.98
N SER A 62 -2.95 13.36 2.02
CA SER A 62 -3.31 14.06 3.26
C SER A 62 -4.27 13.26 4.14
N THR A 63 -4.97 12.27 3.58
CA THR A 63 -5.92 11.42 4.33
C THR A 63 -5.68 9.95 4.05
N HIS A 64 -5.90 9.10 5.05
CA HIS A 64 -5.76 7.65 4.91
C HIS A 64 -6.72 7.14 3.82
N PHE A 65 -6.23 6.28 2.92
CA PHE A 65 -6.95 5.86 1.71
C PHE A 65 -8.30 5.17 1.97
N CYS A 66 -8.47 4.52 3.13
CA CYS A 66 -9.76 3.97 3.54
C CYS A 66 -10.87 5.02 3.77
N LYS A 67 -10.54 6.31 3.79
CA LYS A 67 -11.50 7.42 3.87
C LYS A 67 -11.78 8.05 2.51
N TRP A 68 -11.15 7.55 1.44
CA TRP A 68 -11.36 8.10 0.11
C TRP A 68 -12.73 7.70 -0.44
N HIS A 69 -13.33 8.60 -1.22
CA HIS A 69 -14.60 8.35 -1.90
C HIS A 69 -14.53 7.07 -2.74
N GLY A 70 -15.52 6.21 -2.59
CA GLY A 70 -15.61 4.93 -3.32
C GLY A 70 -14.66 3.83 -2.82
N VAL A 71 -13.81 4.07 -1.82
CA VAL A 71 -12.89 3.06 -1.27
C VAL A 71 -13.50 2.43 -0.02
N THR A 72 -13.55 1.10 0.03
CA THR A 72 -13.84 0.34 1.27
C THR A 72 -12.64 -0.48 1.66
N CYS A 73 -12.31 -0.48 2.95
CA CYS A 73 -11.22 -1.28 3.50
C CYS A 73 -11.72 -2.37 4.45
N SER A 74 -10.93 -3.44 4.55
CA SER A 74 -11.06 -4.43 5.60
C SER A 74 -10.79 -3.84 6.99
N LEU A 75 -11.63 -4.19 7.97
CA LEU A 75 -11.47 -3.70 9.34
C LEU A 75 -10.15 -4.13 9.98
N LYS A 76 -9.76 -5.40 9.76
CA LYS A 76 -8.61 -6.03 10.42
C LYS A 76 -7.26 -5.58 9.86
N HIS A 77 -7.15 -5.48 8.55
CA HIS A 77 -5.88 -5.24 7.88
C HIS A 77 -5.76 -3.85 7.27
N GLN A 78 -6.85 -3.06 7.27
CA GLN A 78 -6.89 -1.74 6.64
C GLN A 78 -6.46 -1.78 5.16
N ARG A 79 -6.76 -2.89 4.48
CA ARG A 79 -6.49 -3.11 3.05
C ARG A 79 -7.72 -2.84 2.22
N VAL A 80 -7.57 -2.30 1.02
CA VAL A 80 -8.67 -2.04 0.09
C VAL A 80 -9.34 -3.35 -0.30
N THR A 81 -10.65 -3.43 -0.06
CA THR A 81 -11.48 -4.58 -0.41
C THR A 81 -12.52 -4.25 -1.47
N ALA A 82 -12.89 -2.98 -1.63
CA ALA A 82 -13.83 -2.58 -2.67
C ALA A 82 -13.48 -1.20 -3.25
N LEU A 83 -13.66 -1.07 -4.56
CA LEU A 83 -13.66 0.20 -5.29
C LEU A 83 -15.00 0.37 -6.00
N ASN A 84 -15.77 1.39 -5.62
CA ASN A 84 -17.05 1.74 -6.24
C ASN A 84 -17.02 3.18 -6.75
N LEU A 85 -16.86 3.34 -8.05
CA LEU A 85 -16.82 4.62 -8.75
C LEU A 85 -17.84 4.65 -9.90
N GLN A 86 -18.95 3.92 -9.75
CA GLN A 86 -19.99 3.85 -10.78
C GLN A 86 -20.61 5.22 -11.07
N GLY A 87 -20.81 5.53 -12.35
CA GLY A 87 -21.71 6.62 -12.77
C GLY A 87 -21.15 8.04 -12.67
N TYR A 88 -19.83 8.22 -12.65
CA TYR A 88 -19.19 9.53 -12.51
C TYR A 88 -18.61 10.09 -13.81
N ALA A 89 -19.01 9.52 -14.97
CA ALA A 89 -18.52 9.94 -16.29
C ALA A 89 -16.98 10.05 -16.36
N LEU A 90 -16.28 9.23 -15.56
CA LEU A 90 -14.83 9.19 -15.53
C LEU A 90 -14.31 8.72 -16.89
N ARG A 91 -13.27 9.37 -17.41
CA ARG A 91 -12.62 8.97 -18.68
C ARG A 91 -11.13 8.80 -18.45
N GLY A 92 -10.56 7.76 -19.04
CA GLY A 92 -9.14 7.44 -18.93
C GLY A 92 -8.90 5.94 -19.12
N LEU A 93 -7.81 5.47 -18.52
CA LEU A 93 -7.39 4.06 -18.55
C LEU A 93 -7.65 3.38 -17.21
N ILE A 94 -7.96 2.09 -17.26
CA ILE A 94 -7.93 1.19 -16.11
C ILE A 94 -6.52 0.60 -16.06
N THR A 95 -5.74 0.98 -15.06
CA THR A 95 -4.32 0.61 -15.01
C THR A 95 -4.10 -0.78 -14.37
N PRO A 96 -3.05 -1.52 -14.79
CA PRO A 96 -2.70 -2.82 -14.20
C PRO A 96 -2.44 -2.78 -12.69
N GLU A 97 -2.05 -1.62 -12.14
CA GLU A 97 -1.77 -1.44 -10.71
C GLU A 97 -2.98 -1.71 -9.81
N ILE A 98 -4.22 -1.69 -10.33
CA ILE A 98 -5.37 -2.20 -9.57
C ILE A 98 -5.14 -3.65 -9.12
N GLY A 99 -4.39 -4.44 -9.89
CA GLY A 99 -3.96 -5.80 -9.54
C GLY A 99 -3.11 -5.90 -8.27
N ASN A 100 -2.43 -4.83 -7.87
CA ASN A 100 -1.64 -4.79 -6.65
C ASN A 100 -2.52 -4.67 -5.39
N LEU A 101 -3.82 -4.36 -5.55
CA LEU A 101 -4.81 -4.38 -4.47
C LEU A 101 -5.20 -5.83 -4.17
N THR A 102 -4.30 -6.60 -3.55
CA THR A 102 -4.45 -8.05 -3.37
C THR A 102 -5.62 -8.49 -2.49
N PHE A 103 -6.24 -7.56 -1.76
CA PHE A 103 -7.43 -7.80 -0.94
C PHE A 103 -8.73 -7.33 -1.61
N LEU A 104 -8.64 -6.71 -2.80
CA LEU A 104 -9.77 -6.26 -3.58
C LEU A 104 -10.67 -7.45 -3.87
N ARG A 105 -11.98 -7.27 -3.66
CA ARG A 105 -13.04 -8.27 -3.87
C ARG A 105 -14.19 -7.76 -4.71
N TYR A 106 -14.22 -6.46 -4.96
CA TYR A 106 -15.29 -5.80 -5.67
C TYR A 106 -14.75 -4.56 -6.37
N VAL A 107 -15.03 -4.47 -7.67
CA VAL A 107 -14.71 -3.31 -8.49
C VAL A 107 -15.93 -2.97 -9.32
N ASN A 108 -16.46 -1.77 -9.13
CA ASN A 108 -17.55 -1.24 -9.94
C ASN A 108 -17.13 0.09 -10.55
N LEU A 109 -16.84 0.03 -11.85
CA LEU A 109 -16.51 1.17 -12.71
C LEU A 109 -17.60 1.39 -13.78
N GLN A 110 -18.77 0.77 -13.64
CA GLN A 110 -19.84 0.84 -14.63
C GLN A 110 -20.34 2.28 -14.83
N SER A 111 -20.99 2.54 -15.96
CA SER A 111 -21.53 3.87 -16.27
C SER A 111 -20.46 4.99 -16.25
N ASN A 112 -19.24 4.66 -16.66
CA ASN A 112 -18.15 5.60 -16.95
C ASN A 112 -17.68 5.43 -18.40
N ASN A 113 -16.74 6.29 -18.82
CA ASN A 113 -16.23 6.37 -20.18
C ASN A 113 -14.76 5.90 -20.28
N PHE A 114 -14.37 4.88 -19.52
CA PHE A 114 -13.08 4.21 -19.68
C PHE A 114 -12.99 3.52 -21.04
N TYR A 115 -11.83 3.60 -21.71
CA TYR A 115 -11.63 3.09 -23.07
C TYR A 115 -10.47 2.09 -23.19
N SER A 116 -9.88 1.69 -22.07
CA SER A 116 -8.90 0.59 -22.04
C SER A 116 -9.60 -0.76 -21.92
N GLU A 117 -8.89 -1.82 -22.30
CA GLU A 117 -9.27 -3.17 -21.91
C GLU A 117 -9.19 -3.35 -20.38
N ILE A 118 -9.90 -4.34 -19.85
CA ILE A 118 -9.78 -4.73 -18.44
C ILE A 118 -8.41 -5.41 -18.27
N PRO A 119 -7.51 -4.90 -17.41
CA PRO A 119 -6.21 -5.50 -17.19
C PRO A 119 -6.34 -6.96 -16.73
N HIS A 120 -5.45 -7.82 -17.23
CA HIS A 120 -5.42 -9.25 -16.87
C HIS A 120 -5.27 -9.45 -15.36
N GLU A 121 -4.66 -8.50 -14.66
CA GLU A 121 -4.48 -8.50 -13.22
C GLU A 121 -5.78 -8.37 -12.44
N ILE A 122 -6.83 -7.77 -13.02
CA ILE A 122 -8.18 -7.77 -12.42
C ILE A 122 -8.84 -9.13 -12.64
N VAL A 123 -8.67 -9.70 -13.83
CA VAL A 123 -9.24 -11.00 -14.23
C VAL A 123 -8.60 -12.16 -13.46
N SER A 124 -7.35 -12.00 -13.02
CA SER A 124 -6.62 -12.99 -12.22
C SER A 124 -6.97 -12.95 -10.73
N LEU A 125 -7.77 -11.98 -10.27
CA LEU A 125 -8.16 -11.92 -8.86
C LEU A 125 -9.11 -13.08 -8.51
N PRO A 126 -8.95 -13.71 -7.33
CA PRO A 126 -9.69 -14.93 -6.98
C PRO A 126 -11.21 -14.83 -7.06
N TRP A 127 -11.78 -13.63 -6.89
CA TRP A 127 -13.23 -13.40 -6.85
C TRP A 127 -13.85 -13.12 -8.21
N PHE A 128 -13.05 -12.85 -9.26
CA PHE A 128 -13.59 -12.36 -10.54
C PHE A 128 -14.53 -13.35 -11.25
N TRP A 129 -14.39 -14.65 -10.94
CA TRP A 129 -15.18 -15.75 -11.53
C TRP A 129 -16.24 -16.34 -10.58
N GLN A 130 -16.57 -15.62 -9.51
CA GLN A 130 -17.57 -16.03 -8.50
C GLN A 130 -18.78 -15.09 -8.57
#